data_AF-A0A063Z930-F1
#
_entry.id   AF-A0A063Z930-F1
#
_cell.length_a   1.000
_cell.length_b   1.000
_cell.length_c   1.000
_cell.angle_alpha   90.00
_cell.angle_beta   90.00
_cell.angle_gamma   90.00
#
_symmetry.space_group_name_H-M   'P 1'
#
loop_
_entity.id
_entity.type
_entity.pdbx_description
1 polymer ?
#
loop_
_entity_poly.entity_id
_entity_poly.type
_entity_poly.pdbx_seq_one_letter_code
_entity_poly.pdbx_strand_id
1 'polypeptide(L)'
;MLSEGTYDIVVYTDGTTIIAEDSNGQVISTGTAGTDDSEVVQAAVQAVGDGTVVLLAGTYALQNPIEIGVSNPTPTPTPTPTPTATPTPGTPDLVVTDVSWIPASPAPGDTITMKATIRNQGTGATPAGVIHGVAFTADGNLGSAVWSDSHTASIAPGEWITVTANGGVDGATWTAAAGTHTVTATVDDVDRMTESKDTK
;
A
#
# COMPACT_ATOMS: atom_id res chain seq x y z
N MET A 1 20.99 10.65 -52.47
CA MET A 1 19.71 10.13 -52.96
C MET A 1 19.08 9.36 -51.81
N LEU A 2 17.95 9.85 -51.30
CA LEU A 2 17.16 9.08 -50.33
C LEU A 2 16.49 7.92 -51.09
N SER A 3 16.41 6.76 -50.45
CA SER A 3 15.68 5.61 -51.00
C SER A 3 14.18 5.91 -50.99
N GLU A 4 13.51 5.76 -52.12
CA GLU A 4 12.05 5.73 -52.18
C GLU A 4 11.51 4.72 -51.15
N GLY A 5 10.49 5.10 -50.39
CA GLY A 5 9.86 4.27 -49.36
C GLY A 5 10.30 4.48 -47.90
N THR A 6 11.15 5.47 -47.60
CA THR A 6 11.53 5.80 -46.19
C THR A 6 10.70 6.95 -45.59
N TYR A 7 9.98 7.70 -46.44
CA TYR A 7 9.14 8.84 -46.07
C TYR A 7 7.83 8.79 -46.86
N ASP A 8 6.78 9.39 -46.32
CA ASP A 8 5.51 9.59 -47.02
C ASP A 8 5.54 10.93 -47.77
N ILE A 9 6.14 11.96 -47.16
CA ILE A 9 6.35 13.28 -47.74
C ILE A 9 7.77 13.78 -47.42
N VAL A 10 8.42 14.40 -48.40
CA VAL A 10 9.71 15.08 -48.22
C VAL A 10 9.55 16.58 -48.50
N VAL A 11 10.17 17.41 -47.66
CA VAL A 11 10.27 18.86 -47.85
C VAL A 11 11.74 19.23 -48.03
N TYR A 12 12.05 19.99 -49.08
CA TYR A 12 13.40 20.44 -49.39
C TYR A 12 13.43 21.78 -50.11
N THR A 13 14.60 22.41 -50.16
CA THR A 13 14.83 23.61 -50.95
C THR A 13 15.64 23.30 -52.19
N ASP A 14 15.25 23.89 -53.31
CA ASP A 14 15.99 23.91 -54.58
C ASP A 14 16.15 25.37 -55.03
N GLY A 15 17.35 25.92 -54.84
CA GLY A 15 17.62 27.33 -55.08
C GLY A 15 16.77 28.24 -54.20
N THR A 16 15.89 29.04 -54.83
CA THR A 16 14.97 29.97 -54.16
C THR A 16 13.60 29.38 -53.88
N THR A 17 13.41 28.08 -54.14
CA THR A 17 12.12 27.42 -54.05
C THR A 17 12.15 26.41 -52.91
N ILE A 18 11.11 26.39 -52.08
CA ILE A 18 10.81 25.27 -51.18
C ILE A 18 9.75 24.38 -51.83
N ILE A 19 9.91 23.07 -51.71
CA ILE A 19 9.06 22.07 -52.35
C ILE A 19 8.71 21.00 -51.31
N ALA A 20 7.44 20.63 -51.25
CA ALA A 20 6.95 19.43 -50.57
C ALA A 20 6.44 18.43 -51.63
N GLU A 21 6.97 17.22 -51.64
CA GLU A 21 6.58 16.16 -52.58
C GLU A 21 6.25 14.86 -51.84
N ASP A 22 5.30 14.09 -52.38
CA ASP A 22 5.00 12.76 -51.87
C ASP A 22 6.10 11.74 -52.22
N SER A 23 5.97 10.52 -51.72
CA SER A 23 6.89 9.41 -51.99
C SER A 23 6.98 8.99 -53.47
N ASN A 24 6.06 9.44 -54.32
CA ASN A 24 6.05 9.20 -55.77
C ASN A 24 6.65 10.37 -56.57
N GLY A 25 7.15 11.41 -55.90
CA GLY A 25 7.67 12.64 -56.51
C GLY A 25 6.56 13.59 -57.01
N GLN A 26 5.32 13.42 -56.57
CA GLN A 26 4.25 14.35 -56.87
C GLN A 26 4.31 15.55 -55.92
N VAL A 27 4.41 16.77 -56.49
CA VAL A 27 4.41 18.01 -55.72
C VAL A 27 3.06 18.19 -55.02
N ILE A 28 3.13 18.36 -53.70
CA ILE A 28 2.01 18.66 -52.81
C ILE A 28 1.87 20.17 -52.64
N SER A 29 3.00 20.87 -52.44
CA SER A 29 3.05 22.32 -52.29
C SER A 29 4.43 22.86 -52.66
N THR A 30 4.48 24.12 -53.11
CA THR A 30 5.73 24.83 -53.42
C THR A 30 5.59 26.31 -53.08
N GLY A 31 6.70 26.95 -52.73
CA GLY A 31 6.76 28.37 -52.43
C GLY A 31 8.17 28.94 -52.53
N THR A 32 8.32 30.20 -52.16
CA THR A 32 9.60 30.92 -52.09
C THR A 32 10.33 30.56 -50.80
N ALA A 33 11.52 29.99 -50.91
CA ALA A 33 12.35 29.61 -49.78
C ALA A 33 12.64 30.83 -48.87
N GLY A 34 12.47 30.66 -47.57
CA GLY A 34 12.64 31.69 -46.56
C GLY A 34 11.43 32.63 -46.36
N THR A 35 10.41 32.55 -47.22
CA THR A 35 9.18 33.36 -47.11
C THR A 35 7.96 32.48 -46.86
N ASP A 36 7.78 31.45 -47.68
CA ASP A 36 6.58 30.62 -47.70
C ASP A 36 6.78 29.28 -46.95
N ASP A 37 7.92 29.13 -46.25
CA ASP A 37 8.34 27.84 -45.69
C ASP A 37 7.33 27.29 -44.68
N SER A 38 6.75 28.14 -43.83
CA SER A 38 5.68 27.72 -42.92
C SER A 38 4.47 27.14 -43.67
N GLU A 39 4.08 27.73 -44.80
CA GLU A 39 2.90 27.29 -45.56
C GLU A 39 3.16 25.95 -46.25
N VAL A 40 4.35 25.79 -46.82
CA VAL A 40 4.75 24.55 -47.49
C VAL A 40 4.95 23.41 -46.49
N VAL A 41 5.57 23.67 -45.35
CA VAL A 41 5.71 22.68 -44.27
C VAL A 41 4.35 22.33 -43.66
N GLN A 42 3.46 23.32 -43.47
CA GLN A 42 2.10 23.06 -42.97
C GLN A 42 1.31 22.19 -43.96
N ALA A 43 1.40 22.45 -45.26
CA ALA A 43 0.74 21.65 -46.29
C ALA A 43 1.24 20.20 -46.28
N ALA A 44 2.56 19.99 -46.13
CA ALA A 44 3.14 18.65 -45.97
C ALA A 44 2.56 17.91 -44.75
N VAL A 45 2.51 18.58 -43.59
CA VAL A 45 1.93 18.00 -42.37
C VAL A 45 0.44 17.66 -42.54
N GLN A 46 -0.34 18.50 -43.20
CA GLN A 46 -1.77 18.22 -43.42
C GLN A 46 -2.00 17.07 -44.40
N ALA A 47 -1.13 16.92 -45.39
CA ALA A 47 -1.25 15.89 -46.42
C ALA A 47 -0.82 14.50 -45.94
N VAL A 48 0.06 14.40 -44.93
CA VAL A 48 0.66 13.12 -44.51
C VAL A 48 -0.32 12.16 -43.83
N GLY A 49 -1.34 12.68 -43.13
CA GLY A 49 -2.19 11.85 -42.26
C GLY A 49 -1.37 11.11 -41.19
N ASP A 50 -1.41 9.78 -41.19
CA ASP A 50 -0.67 8.91 -40.24
C ASP A 50 0.67 8.44 -40.82
N GLY A 51 1.55 9.39 -41.17
CA GLY A 51 2.82 9.09 -41.84
C GLY A 51 3.99 9.98 -41.43
N THR A 52 5.09 9.85 -42.16
CA THR A 52 6.37 10.53 -41.90
C THR A 52 6.60 11.66 -42.89
N VAL A 53 6.68 12.89 -42.38
CA VAL A 53 7.20 14.05 -43.12
C VAL A 53 8.70 14.21 -42.79
N VAL A 54 9.55 14.22 -43.82
CA VAL A 54 10.99 14.44 -43.67
C VAL A 54 11.35 15.82 -44.22
N LEU A 55 11.98 16.66 -43.39
CA LEU A 55 12.62 17.88 -43.86
C LEU A 55 14.10 17.57 -44.18
N LEU A 56 14.54 17.82 -45.41
CA LEU A 56 15.95 17.67 -45.77
C LEU A 56 16.79 18.75 -45.08
N ALA A 57 18.08 18.46 -44.90
CA ALA A 57 19.01 19.40 -44.29
C ALA A 57 18.97 20.75 -45.03
N GLY A 58 18.67 21.83 -44.30
CA GLY A 58 18.50 23.16 -44.83
C GLY A 58 18.00 24.13 -43.75
N THR A 59 17.85 25.40 -44.13
CA THR A 59 17.25 26.43 -43.27
C THR A 59 15.83 26.69 -43.74
N TYR A 60 14.87 26.59 -42.82
CA TYR A 60 13.45 26.85 -43.08
C TYR A 60 12.94 27.95 -42.15
N ALA A 61 12.46 29.05 -42.72
CA ALA A 61 11.95 30.21 -41.99
C ALA A 61 10.49 29.98 -41.56
N LEU A 62 10.30 29.50 -40.33
CA LEU A 62 8.96 29.29 -39.78
C LEU A 62 8.37 30.61 -39.23
N GLN A 63 7.81 31.41 -40.12
CA GLN A 63 7.20 32.71 -39.79
C GLN A 63 5.82 32.58 -39.14
N ASN A 64 5.12 31.49 -39.43
CA ASN A 64 3.87 31.09 -38.79
C ASN A 64 4.04 29.75 -38.04
N PRO A 65 3.34 29.52 -36.92
CA PRO A 65 3.34 28.23 -36.23
C PRO A 65 2.93 27.08 -37.16
N ILE A 66 3.52 25.90 -36.95
CA ILE A 66 3.10 24.66 -37.60
C ILE A 66 2.12 23.93 -36.67
N GLU A 67 0.89 23.75 -37.13
CA GLU A 67 -0.15 22.97 -36.47
C GLU A 67 0.01 21.48 -36.82
N ILE A 68 0.21 20.66 -35.78
CA ILE A 68 0.16 19.20 -35.88
C ILE A 68 -1.21 18.74 -35.37
N GLY A 69 -2.05 18.23 -36.28
CA GLY A 69 -3.32 17.61 -35.90
C GLY A 69 -3.08 16.24 -35.29
N VAL A 70 -3.23 16.09 -33.97
CA VAL A 70 -3.32 14.77 -33.33
C VAL A 70 -4.79 14.38 -33.24
N SER A 71 -5.20 13.30 -33.92
CA SER A 71 -6.47 12.68 -33.60
C SER A 71 -6.32 12.01 -32.24
N ASN A 72 -6.74 12.69 -31.17
CA ASN A 72 -6.83 12.02 -29.88
C ASN A 72 -7.85 10.88 -30.06
N PRO A 73 -7.48 9.60 -29.87
CA PRO A 73 -8.46 8.53 -29.96
C PRO A 73 -9.61 8.89 -29.02
N THR A 74 -10.85 8.76 -29.49
CA THR A 74 -12.02 8.85 -28.60
C THR A 74 -11.68 7.99 -27.39
N PRO A 75 -11.72 8.53 -26.15
CA PRO A 75 -11.37 7.74 -24.99
C PRO A 75 -12.25 6.50 -25.02
N THR A 76 -11.63 5.34 -25.22
CA THR A 76 -12.28 4.06 -24.94
C THR A 76 -12.80 4.20 -23.52
N PRO A 77 -14.06 3.83 -23.21
CA PRO A 77 -14.54 3.92 -21.84
C PRO A 77 -13.55 3.17 -20.97
N THR A 78 -12.80 3.92 -20.16
CA THR A 78 -11.90 3.36 -19.17
C THR A 78 -12.75 2.39 -18.36
N PRO A 79 -12.37 1.10 -18.20
CA PRO A 79 -13.07 0.26 -17.25
C PRO A 79 -13.10 1.06 -15.95
N THR A 80 -14.29 1.38 -15.46
CA THR A 80 -14.45 1.98 -14.13
C THR A 80 -13.52 1.21 -13.22
N PRO A 81 -12.58 1.85 -12.49
CA PRO A 81 -11.75 1.12 -11.55
C PRO A 81 -12.73 0.34 -10.69
N THR A 82 -12.71 -0.99 -10.81
CA THR A 82 -13.44 -1.83 -9.87
C THR A 82 -12.94 -1.34 -8.52
N PRO A 83 -13.82 -0.89 -7.60
CA PRO A 83 -13.36 -0.44 -6.30
C PRO A 83 -12.46 -1.55 -5.78
N THR A 84 -11.15 -1.27 -5.65
CA THR A 84 -10.27 -2.15 -4.93
C THR A 84 -10.95 -2.29 -3.59
N ALA A 85 -11.43 -3.50 -3.26
CA ALA A 85 -12.06 -3.73 -1.98
C ALA A 85 -11.08 -3.19 -0.94
N THR A 86 -11.48 -2.12 -0.24
CA THR A 86 -10.74 -1.70 0.95
C THR A 86 -10.66 -2.96 1.79
N PRO A 87 -9.46 -3.50 2.10
CA PRO A 87 -9.37 -4.69 2.90
C PRO A 87 -10.16 -4.39 4.17
N THR A 88 -11.19 -5.19 4.43
CA THR A 88 -11.95 -5.08 5.67
C THR A 88 -10.90 -5.12 6.78
N PRO A 89 -10.81 -4.09 7.65
CA PRO A 89 -9.88 -4.13 8.75
C PRO A 89 -10.09 -5.45 9.49
N GLY A 90 -9.03 -6.25 9.61
CA GLY A 90 -9.12 -7.50 10.34
C GLY A 90 -9.52 -7.23 11.79
N THR A 91 -9.99 -8.26 12.47
CA THR A 91 -10.32 -8.20 13.90
C THR A 91 -9.20 -8.82 14.74
N PRO A 92 -8.89 -8.27 15.92
CA PRO A 92 -7.99 -8.91 16.87
C PRO A 92 -8.61 -10.21 17.43
N ASP A 93 -7.73 -11.13 17.86
CA ASP A 93 -8.09 -12.35 18.57
C ASP A 93 -6.93 -12.71 19.50
N LEU A 94 -7.03 -12.36 20.78
CA LEU A 94 -6.00 -12.60 21.77
C LEU A 94 -6.17 -13.97 22.40
N VAL A 95 -5.06 -14.69 22.51
CA VAL A 95 -5.00 -15.98 23.19
C VAL A 95 -3.80 -16.03 24.12
N VAL A 96 -3.99 -16.63 25.29
CA VAL A 96 -2.87 -16.99 26.16
C VAL A 96 -2.21 -18.24 25.59
N THR A 97 -0.92 -18.15 25.29
CA THR A 97 -0.14 -19.25 24.70
C THR A 97 0.83 -19.90 25.69
N ASP A 98 1.21 -19.18 26.73
CA ASP A 98 2.08 -19.68 27.78
C ASP A 98 1.76 -19.01 29.12
N VAL A 99 1.98 -19.73 30.22
CA VAL A 99 1.84 -19.24 31.59
C VAL A 99 3.06 -19.69 32.37
N SER A 100 3.72 -18.74 33.03
CA SER A 100 4.92 -18.99 33.82
C SER A 100 4.90 -18.20 35.11
N TRP A 101 5.81 -18.55 36.03
CA TRP A 101 5.88 -17.91 37.33
C TRP A 101 7.29 -17.96 37.93
N ILE A 102 7.52 -17.11 38.93
CA ILE A 102 8.77 -17.05 39.70
C ILE A 102 8.41 -17.03 41.18
N PRO A 103 9.06 -17.85 42.03
CA PRO A 103 10.12 -18.83 41.72
C PRO A 103 9.60 -20.08 41.00
N ALA A 104 10.45 -20.76 40.21
CA ALA A 104 10.05 -21.93 39.41
C ALA A 104 9.59 -23.15 40.26
N SER A 105 10.04 -23.24 41.51
CA SER A 105 9.66 -24.28 42.46
C SER A 105 9.30 -23.64 43.81
N PRO A 106 8.08 -23.07 43.91
CA PRO A 106 7.64 -22.37 45.12
C PRO A 106 7.44 -23.35 46.27
N ALA A 107 7.95 -22.98 47.45
CA ALA A 107 7.62 -23.61 48.72
C ALA A 107 6.38 -22.95 49.34
N PRO A 108 5.64 -23.65 50.22
CA PRO A 108 4.52 -23.04 50.94
C PRO A 108 4.96 -21.77 51.69
N GLY A 109 4.23 -20.68 51.50
CA GLY A 109 4.55 -19.35 52.02
C GLY A 109 5.34 -18.46 51.07
N ASP A 110 5.89 -18.99 49.98
CA ASP A 110 6.62 -18.18 49.00
C ASP A 110 5.69 -17.21 48.27
N THR A 111 6.25 -16.05 47.94
CA THR A 111 5.59 -15.08 47.06
C THR A 111 5.85 -15.44 45.61
N ILE A 112 4.78 -15.63 44.84
CA ILE A 112 4.81 -16.00 43.43
C ILE A 112 4.41 -14.79 42.57
N THR A 113 5.24 -14.49 41.58
CA THR A 113 4.91 -13.55 40.49
C THR A 113 4.51 -14.31 39.24
N MET A 114 3.28 -14.11 38.77
CA MET A 114 2.72 -14.76 37.58
C MET A 114 3.01 -13.96 36.31
N LYS A 115 3.18 -14.67 35.19
CA LYS A 115 3.36 -14.12 33.85
C LYS A 115 2.54 -14.91 32.84
N ALA A 116 2.08 -14.24 31.79
CA ALA A 116 1.42 -14.86 30.65
C ALA A 116 1.97 -14.31 29.35
N THR A 117 2.15 -15.18 28.37
CA THR A 117 2.39 -14.78 26.98
C THR A 117 1.07 -14.74 26.23
N ILE A 118 0.66 -13.53 25.84
CA ILE A 118 -0.52 -13.31 25.01
C ILE A 118 -0.10 -13.12 23.56
N ARG A 119 -0.83 -13.74 22.64
CA ARG A 119 -0.60 -13.64 21.20
C ARG A 119 -1.87 -13.14 20.52
N ASN A 120 -1.72 -12.22 19.57
CA ASN A 120 -2.82 -11.88 18.66
C ASN A 120 -2.81 -12.87 17.49
N GLN A 121 -3.72 -13.85 17.49
CA GLN A 121 -3.91 -14.80 16.40
C GLN A 121 -4.94 -14.31 15.36
N GLY A 122 -5.47 -13.10 15.54
CA GLY A 122 -6.44 -12.47 14.66
C GLY A 122 -5.81 -11.92 13.38
N THR A 123 -6.65 -11.27 12.58
CA THR A 123 -6.23 -10.64 11.31
C THR A 123 -6.07 -9.13 11.43
N GLY A 124 -6.53 -8.54 12.53
CA GLY A 124 -6.38 -7.12 12.87
C GLY A 124 -5.46 -6.91 14.05
N ALA A 125 -4.80 -5.75 14.10
CA ALA A 125 -4.03 -5.34 15.27
C ALA A 125 -4.97 -4.92 16.42
N THR A 126 -4.53 -5.08 17.66
CA THR A 126 -5.29 -4.56 18.81
C THR A 126 -5.23 -3.03 18.85
N PRO A 127 -6.26 -2.34 19.38
CA PRO A 127 -6.23 -0.88 19.47
C PRO A 127 -5.13 -0.39 20.41
N ALA A 128 -4.32 0.57 19.97
CA ALA A 128 -3.37 1.25 20.85
C ALA A 128 -4.12 2.05 21.92
N GLY A 129 -3.62 2.01 23.16
CA GLY A 129 -4.22 2.72 24.30
C GLY A 129 -5.31 1.92 25.04
N VAL A 130 -5.71 0.74 24.53
CA VAL A 130 -6.62 -0.17 25.25
C VAL A 130 -5.80 -1.17 26.05
N ILE A 131 -6.23 -1.42 27.28
CA ILE A 131 -5.54 -2.35 28.21
C ILE A 131 -5.75 -3.79 27.73
N HIS A 132 -4.64 -4.52 27.58
CA HIS A 132 -4.64 -5.96 27.35
C HIS A 132 -4.66 -6.68 28.71
N GLY A 133 -5.85 -6.70 29.33
CA GLY A 133 -6.04 -7.24 30.67
C GLY A 133 -5.77 -8.74 30.71
N VAL A 134 -5.00 -9.20 31.70
CA VAL A 134 -4.85 -10.64 31.96
C VAL A 134 -5.10 -10.94 33.42
N ALA A 135 -6.12 -11.75 33.71
CA ALA A 135 -6.40 -12.25 35.05
C ALA A 135 -5.77 -13.63 35.26
N PHE A 136 -5.11 -13.82 36.40
CA PHE A 136 -4.55 -15.09 36.83
C PHE A 136 -5.34 -15.63 38.03
N THR A 137 -5.67 -16.92 38.02
CA THR A 137 -6.26 -17.60 39.19
C THR A 137 -5.54 -18.91 39.48
N ALA A 138 -5.44 -19.27 40.75
CA ALA A 138 -5.00 -20.58 41.19
C ALA A 138 -6.22 -21.42 41.60
N ASP A 139 -6.33 -22.63 41.05
CA ASP A 139 -7.43 -23.59 41.28
C ASP A 139 -8.83 -23.02 41.01
N GLY A 140 -8.93 -22.04 40.11
CA GLY A 140 -10.19 -21.35 39.79
C GLY A 140 -10.73 -20.46 40.91
N ASN A 141 -9.97 -20.22 41.99
CA ASN A 141 -10.40 -19.35 43.07
C ASN A 141 -10.11 -17.88 42.75
N LEU A 142 -11.17 -17.10 42.53
CA LEU A 142 -11.11 -15.66 42.26
C LEU A 142 -10.70 -14.82 43.50
N GLY A 143 -10.80 -15.38 44.71
CA GLY A 143 -10.51 -14.66 45.96
C GLY A 143 -9.06 -14.25 46.17
N SER A 144 -8.13 -14.77 45.36
CA SER A 144 -6.71 -14.39 45.36
C SER A 144 -6.22 -14.09 43.93
N ALA A 145 -7.12 -13.64 43.06
CA ALA A 145 -6.78 -13.29 41.69
C ALA A 145 -5.78 -12.14 41.66
N VAL A 146 -4.74 -12.29 40.84
CA VAL A 146 -3.81 -11.23 40.47
C VAL A 146 -3.98 -10.95 38.98
N TRP A 147 -3.71 -9.73 38.55
CA TRP A 147 -3.92 -9.33 37.16
C TRP A 147 -2.76 -8.50 36.60
N SER A 148 -2.70 -8.43 35.28
CA SER A 148 -1.91 -7.47 34.53
C SER A 148 -2.83 -6.47 33.83
N ASP A 149 -2.63 -5.17 34.06
CA ASP A 149 -3.46 -4.10 33.48
C ASP A 149 -2.65 -2.94 32.86
N SER A 150 -1.33 -3.11 32.70
CA SER A 150 -0.43 -2.03 32.28
C SER A 150 -0.08 -2.01 30.80
N HIS A 151 -0.30 -3.09 30.06
CA HIS A 151 0.06 -3.16 28.64
C HIS A 151 -1.01 -2.54 27.74
N THR A 152 -0.65 -1.47 27.02
CA THR A 152 -1.56 -0.72 26.13
C THR A 152 -1.03 -0.53 24.72
N ALA A 153 0.19 -1.00 24.42
CA ALA A 153 0.72 -0.94 23.07
C ALA A 153 -0.03 -1.91 22.15
N SER A 154 -0.21 -1.53 20.89
CA SER A 154 -0.86 -2.39 19.90
C SER A 154 -0.03 -3.66 19.64
N ILE A 155 -0.70 -4.81 19.59
CA ILE A 155 -0.15 -6.10 19.23
C ILE A 155 -0.63 -6.43 17.82
N ALA A 156 0.30 -6.46 16.86
CA ALA A 156 -0.01 -6.78 15.47
C ALA A 156 -0.43 -8.26 15.28
N PRO A 157 -1.12 -8.60 14.18
CA PRO A 157 -1.42 -10.00 13.84
C PRO A 157 -0.17 -10.88 13.88
N GLY A 158 -0.27 -12.02 14.57
CA GLY A 158 0.80 -13.00 14.74
C GLY A 158 1.81 -12.69 15.84
N GLU A 159 1.89 -11.44 16.30
CA GLU A 159 2.81 -10.99 17.36
C GLU A 159 2.33 -11.39 18.76
N TRP A 160 3.27 -11.37 19.71
CA TRP A 160 3.02 -11.72 21.10
C TRP A 160 3.80 -10.83 22.07
N ILE A 161 3.32 -10.78 23.30
CA ILE A 161 3.98 -10.12 24.42
C ILE A 161 3.84 -10.96 25.68
N THR A 162 4.80 -10.85 26.59
CA THR A 162 4.68 -11.43 27.93
C THR A 162 4.34 -10.34 28.93
N VAL A 163 3.19 -10.48 29.58
CA VAL A 163 2.75 -9.58 30.64
C VAL A 163 3.03 -10.18 32.00
N THR A 164 3.25 -9.33 33.00
CA THR A 164 3.51 -9.73 34.39
C THR A 164 2.40 -9.18 35.27
N ALA A 165 1.95 -9.97 36.25
CA ALA A 165 0.99 -9.51 37.24
C ALA A 165 1.53 -8.26 37.97
N ASN A 166 0.72 -7.21 38.04
CA ASN A 166 1.07 -5.92 38.65
C ASN A 166 -0.01 -5.41 39.62
N GLY A 167 -1.15 -6.10 39.71
CA GLY A 167 -2.24 -5.81 40.65
C GLY A 167 -2.94 -7.09 41.12
N GLY A 168 -3.85 -6.95 42.07
CA GLY A 168 -4.58 -8.04 42.70
C GLY A 168 -5.37 -7.55 43.92
N VAL A 169 -6.29 -8.37 44.42
CA VAL A 169 -7.08 -8.03 45.62
C VAL A 169 -6.17 -7.76 46.83
N ASP A 170 -5.13 -8.58 46.99
CA ASP A 170 -4.16 -8.50 48.08
C ASP A 170 -2.75 -8.10 47.59
N GLY A 171 -2.66 -7.49 46.40
CA GLY A 171 -1.40 -7.08 45.76
C GLY A 171 -1.05 -7.89 44.50
N ALA A 172 0.11 -7.61 43.90
CA ALA A 172 0.51 -8.12 42.59
C ALA A 172 0.99 -9.59 42.56
N THR A 173 0.96 -10.28 43.70
CA THR A 173 1.62 -11.58 43.89
C THR A 173 0.72 -12.55 44.61
N TRP A 174 0.88 -13.84 44.30
CA TRP A 174 0.15 -14.91 44.97
C TRP A 174 1.03 -15.57 46.04
N THR A 175 0.45 -15.94 47.18
CA THR A 175 1.18 -16.67 48.23
C THR A 175 1.00 -18.16 48.04
N ALA A 176 2.11 -18.90 47.91
CA ALA A 176 2.12 -20.33 47.69
C ALA A 176 1.48 -21.10 48.85
N ALA A 177 0.50 -21.94 48.54
CA ALA A 177 -0.05 -22.92 49.47
C ALA A 177 0.64 -24.29 49.29
N ALA A 178 0.51 -25.14 50.29
CA ALA A 178 0.99 -26.51 50.20
C ALA A 178 0.07 -27.34 49.30
N GLY A 179 0.65 -28.00 48.30
CA GLY A 179 -0.07 -28.87 47.39
C GLY A 179 0.31 -28.65 45.93
N THR A 180 -0.43 -29.30 45.04
CA THR A 180 -0.39 -29.04 43.60
C THR A 180 -1.53 -28.08 43.26
N HIS A 181 -1.20 -27.02 42.54
CA HIS A 181 -2.14 -25.97 42.15
C HIS A 181 -2.17 -25.84 40.62
N THR A 182 -3.34 -25.56 40.07
CA THR A 182 -3.52 -25.26 38.65
C THR A 182 -3.61 -23.76 38.46
N VAL A 183 -2.65 -23.17 37.75
CA VAL A 183 -2.70 -21.75 37.38
C VAL A 183 -3.43 -21.61 36.05
N THR A 184 -4.41 -20.72 36.00
CA THR A 184 -5.08 -20.32 34.76
C THR A 184 -4.84 -18.84 34.51
N ALA A 185 -4.71 -18.46 33.25
CA ALA A 185 -4.64 -17.08 32.81
C ALA A 185 -5.69 -16.83 31.73
N THR A 186 -6.45 -15.75 31.87
CA THR A 186 -7.49 -15.34 30.92
C THR A 186 -7.13 -13.96 30.41
N VAL A 187 -6.99 -13.82 29.09
CA VAL A 187 -6.80 -12.53 28.42
C VAL A 187 -8.15 -11.89 28.11
N ASP A 188 -8.15 -10.56 28.05
CA ASP A 188 -9.32 -9.70 27.97
C ASP A 188 -10.38 -10.02 29.03
N ASP A 189 -9.91 -10.12 30.26
CA ASP A 189 -10.65 -10.64 31.42
C ASP A 189 -11.96 -9.89 31.76
N VAL A 190 -12.13 -8.65 31.29
CA VAL A 190 -13.36 -7.86 31.49
C VAL A 190 -13.97 -7.34 30.19
N ASP A 191 -13.62 -7.91 29.04
CA ASP A 191 -14.19 -7.55 27.74
C ASP A 191 -13.99 -6.06 27.40
N ARG A 192 -12.71 -5.67 27.34
CA ARG A 192 -12.30 -4.29 27.00
C ARG A 192 -12.16 -4.11 25.49
N MET A 193 -12.10 -5.18 24.70
CA MET A 193 -11.97 -5.10 23.26
C MET A 193 -12.79 -6.14 22.52
N THR A 194 -13.47 -5.73 21.46
CA THR A 194 -14.22 -6.65 20.61
C THR A 194 -13.28 -7.56 19.82
N GLU A 195 -13.32 -8.85 20.11
CA GLU A 195 -12.50 -9.89 19.47
C GLU A 195 -13.31 -10.74 18.48
N SER A 196 -12.64 -11.42 17.54
CA SER A 196 -13.31 -12.25 16.53
C SER A 196 -14.07 -13.47 17.07
N LYS A 197 -13.83 -13.84 18.33
CA LYS A 197 -14.34 -15.03 19.02
C LYS A 197 -15.24 -14.70 20.21
N ASP A 198 -15.74 -13.47 20.30
CA ASP A 198 -16.56 -13.03 21.41
C ASP A 198 -18.02 -13.55 21.29
N THR A 199 -18.15 -14.84 21.61
CA THR A 199 -19.40 -15.50 21.97
C THR A 199 -19.08 -16.35 23.19
N LYS A 200 -19.19 -15.76 24.37
CA LYS A 200 -19.12 -16.49 25.65
C LYS A 200 -20.47 -16.52 26.35
#